data_AF-A0A7Y7THK0-F1
#
_entry.id   AF-A0A7Y7THK0-F1
#
_cell.length_a   1.000
_cell.length_b   1.000
_cell.length_c   1.000
_cell.angle_alpha   90.00
_cell.angle_beta   90.00
_cell.angle_gamma   90.00
#
_symmetry.space_group_name_H-M   'P 1'
#
loop_
_entity.id
_entity.type
_entity.pdbx_description
1 polymer ?
#
loop_
_entity_poly.entity_id
_entity_poly.type
_entity_poly.pdbx_seq_one_letter_code
_entity_poly.pdbx_strand_id
1 'polypeptide(L)'
;MKEDNLRFRNPATARAYIRSLADQFGELEEMVEFLRACDIAQAALAYWITEECRYDYFKQIQSHKNNNDKKSHVGIESNNDAHSKASKEFELSKNKLKILIKKIILK
;
A
#
# COMPACT_ATOMS: atom_id res chain seq x y z
N MET A 1 3.48 -21.39 1.53
CA MET A 1 2.88 -20.05 1.70
C MET A 1 2.28 -20.02 3.10
N LYS A 2 2.66 -19.08 3.96
CA LYS A 2 2.09 -18.97 5.32
C LYS A 2 0.59 -18.65 5.22
N GLU A 3 -0.22 -19.36 6.01
CA GLU A 3 -1.70 -19.32 6.00
C GLU A 3 -2.29 -17.91 6.18
N ASP A 4 -1.51 -16.98 6.75
CA ASP A 4 -1.91 -15.57 6.95
C ASP A 4 -2.27 -14.83 5.64
N ASN A 5 -1.69 -15.19 4.50
CA ASN A 5 -1.92 -14.44 3.26
C ASN A 5 -3.24 -14.80 2.55
N LEU A 6 -3.92 -15.87 2.95
CA LEU A 6 -5.17 -16.30 2.30
C LEU A 6 -6.39 -15.50 2.77
N ARG A 7 -6.44 -15.12 4.06
CA ARG A 7 -7.57 -14.36 4.65
C ARG A 7 -7.76 -12.97 4.02
N PHE A 8 -6.70 -12.39 3.47
CA PHE A 8 -6.73 -11.04 2.90
C PHE A 8 -6.98 -10.98 1.39
N ARG A 9 -7.18 -12.12 0.71
CA ARG A 9 -7.58 -12.14 -0.71
C ARG A 9 -9.06 -11.80 -0.93
N ASN A 10 -9.89 -11.95 0.10
CA ASN A 10 -11.31 -11.58 0.07
C ASN A 10 -11.52 -10.23 0.78
N PRO A 11 -11.98 -9.18 0.07
CA PRO A 11 -12.25 -7.87 0.67
C PRO A 11 -13.23 -7.93 1.85
N ALA A 12 -14.24 -8.80 1.80
CA ALA A 12 -15.21 -8.96 2.88
C ALA A 12 -14.55 -9.52 4.14
N THR A 13 -13.67 -10.52 3.98
CA THR A 13 -12.92 -11.12 5.10
C THR A 13 -11.92 -10.13 5.69
N ALA A 14 -11.23 -9.35 4.85
CA ALA A 14 -10.33 -8.29 5.31
C ALA A 14 -11.10 -7.21 6.11
N ARG A 15 -12.27 -6.78 5.63
CA ARG A 15 -13.13 -5.82 6.35
C ARG A 15 -13.64 -6.37 7.68
N ALA A 16 -14.10 -7.62 7.71
CA ALA A 16 -14.55 -8.26 8.94
C ALA A 16 -13.42 -8.35 9.98
N TYR A 17 -12.20 -8.70 9.54
CA TYR A 17 -11.03 -8.70 10.41
C TYR A 17 -10.68 -7.30 10.94
N ILE A 18 -10.66 -6.28 10.08
CA ILE A 18 -10.43 -4.89 10.49
C ILE A 18 -11.47 -4.46 11.53
N ARG A 19 -12.75 -4.78 11.30
CA ARG A 19 -13.81 -4.45 12.25
C ARG A 19 -13.60 -5.15 13.60
N SER A 20 -13.23 -6.42 13.60
CA SER A 20 -12.94 -7.18 14.84
C SER A 20 -11.77 -6.61 15.65
N LEU A 21 -10.81 -5.94 15.01
CA LEU A 21 -9.76 -5.19 15.70
C LEU A 21 -10.26 -3.83 16.19
N ALA A 22 -11.08 -3.14 15.39
CA ALA A 22 -11.66 -1.86 15.76
C ALA A 22 -12.54 -1.97 17.01
N ASP A 23 -13.28 -3.06 17.16
CA ASP A 23 -14.14 -3.32 18.33
C ASP A 23 -13.34 -3.57 19.63
N GLN A 24 -12.01 -3.77 19.57
CA GLN A 24 -11.14 -3.92 20.74
C GLN A 24 -10.71 -2.57 21.35
N PHE A 25 -11.00 -1.45 20.69
CA PHE A 25 -10.74 -0.13 21.25
C PHE A 25 -11.85 0.24 22.25
N GLY A 26 -11.45 0.57 23.47
CA GLY A 26 -12.38 1.04 24.52
C GLY A 26 -12.90 2.46 24.29
N GLU A 27 -12.19 3.27 23.50
CA GLU A 27 -12.55 4.66 23.21
C GLU A 27 -13.00 4.82 21.76
N LEU A 28 -14.13 5.49 21.55
CA LEU A 28 -14.70 5.73 20.21
C LEU A 28 -13.73 6.47 19.29
N GLU A 29 -12.99 7.44 19.83
CA GLU A 29 -12.02 8.23 19.08
C GLU A 29 -10.85 7.37 18.57
N GLU A 30 -10.30 6.49 19.42
CA GLU A 30 -9.24 5.56 19.02
C GLU A 30 -9.73 4.58 17.94
N MET A 31 -10.97 4.08 18.06
CA MET A 31 -11.59 3.22 17.04
C MET A 31 -11.70 3.94 15.69
N VAL A 32 -12.19 5.19 15.69
CA VAL A 32 -12.32 5.99 14.46
C VAL A 32 -10.96 6.32 13.86
N GLU A 33 -9.96 6.63 14.68
CA GLU A 33 -8.59 6.86 14.23
C GLU A 33 -8.03 5.61 13.54
N PHE A 34 -8.21 4.43 14.14
CA PHE A 34 -7.80 3.16 13.57
C PHE A 34 -8.46 2.86 12.23
N LEU A 35 -9.79 3.00 12.15
CA LEU A 35 -10.54 2.75 10.90
C LEU A 35 -10.08 3.70 9.79
N ARG A 36 -9.89 4.98 10.09
CA ARG A 36 -9.34 5.96 9.13
C ARG A 36 -7.93 5.59 8.69
N ALA A 37 -7.09 5.12 9.60
CA ALA A 37 -5.74 4.66 9.26
C ALA A 37 -5.76 3.43 8.35
N CYS A 38 -6.72 2.51 8.54
CA CYS A 38 -6.93 1.39 7.61
C CYS A 38 -7.32 1.88 6.22
N ASP A 39 -8.26 2.80 6.09
CA ASP A 39 -8.70 3.34 4.79
C ASP A 39 -7.54 4.03 4.05
N ILE A 40 -6.76 4.84 4.75
CA ILE A 40 -5.58 5.53 4.18
C ILE A 40 -4.53 4.52 3.71
N ALA A 41 -4.22 3.51 4.53
CA ALA A 41 -3.23 2.50 4.17
C ALA A 41 -3.69 1.64 2.97
N GLN A 42 -4.99 1.34 2.89
CA GLN A 42 -5.57 0.64 1.74
C GLN A 42 -5.49 1.46 0.46
N ALA A 43 -5.82 2.76 0.53
CA ALA A 43 -5.70 3.66 -0.61
C ALA A 43 -4.24 3.80 -1.09
N ALA A 44 -3.30 3.96 -0.14
CA ALA A 44 -1.88 4.06 -0.46
C ALA A 44 -1.31 2.77 -1.06
N LEU A 45 -1.76 1.60 -0.58
CA LEU A 45 -1.40 0.30 -1.16
C LEU A 45 -1.90 0.18 -2.61
N ALA A 46 -3.16 0.53 -2.87
CA ALA A 46 -3.72 0.48 -4.22
C ALA A 46 -2.98 1.42 -5.19
N TYR A 47 -2.64 2.63 -4.73
CA TYR A 47 -1.84 3.58 -5.49
C TYR A 47 -0.44 3.03 -5.79
N TRP A 48 0.25 2.52 -4.77
CA TRP A 48 1.59 1.93 -4.96
C TRP A 48 1.59 0.74 -5.92
N ILE A 49 0.65 -0.20 -5.81
CA ILE A 49 0.52 -1.34 -6.75
C ILE A 49 0.34 -0.83 -8.19
N THR A 50 -0.48 0.20 -8.38
CA THR A 50 -0.72 0.80 -9.71
C THR A 50 0.57 1.40 -10.28
N GLU A 51 1.31 2.15 -9.47
CA GLU A 51 2.57 2.76 -9.89
C GLU A 51 3.71 1.73 -10.08
N GLU A 52 3.74 0.67 -9.28
CA GLU A 52 4.68 -0.46 -9.45
C GLU A 52 4.44 -1.16 -10.78
N CYS A 53 3.17 -1.48 -11.10
CA CYS A 53 2.80 -2.06 -12.40
C CYS A 53 3.18 -1.15 -13.57
N ARG A 54 2.95 0.16 -13.41
CA ARG A 54 3.31 1.16 -14.42
C ARG A 54 4.83 1.24 -14.61
N TYR A 55 5.58 1.27 -13.52
CA TYR A 55 7.04 1.30 -13.54
C TYR A 55 7.63 0.05 -14.23
N ASP A 56 7.15 -1.14 -13.89
CA ASP A 56 7.59 -2.40 -14.49
C ASP A 56 7.30 -2.46 -16.00
N TYR A 57 6.13 -1.98 -16.42
CA TYR A 57 5.77 -1.88 -17.84
C TYR A 57 6.77 -1.02 -18.62
N PHE A 58 7.11 0.18 -18.11
CA PHE A 58 8.07 1.05 -18.76
C PHE A 58 9.49 0.48 -18.76
N LYS A 59 9.89 -0.22 -17.70
CA LYS A 59 11.17 -0.92 -17.63
C LYS A 59 11.29 -2.03 -18.69
N GLN A 60 10.21 -2.79 -18.92
CA GLN A 60 10.14 -3.81 -19.98
C GLN A 60 10.17 -3.19 -21.38
N ILE A 61 9.45 -2.09 -21.62
CA ILE A 61 9.53 -1.37 -22.91
C ILE A 61 10.96 -0.93 -23.19
N GLN A 62 11.68 -0.44 -22.18
CA GLN A 62 13.07 0.01 -22.35
C GLN A 62 14.04 -1.14 -22.64
N SER A 63 13.89 -2.30 -21.98
CA SER A 63 14.71 -3.47 -22.30
C SER A 63 14.51 -3.93 -23.76
N HIS A 64 13.30 -3.76 -24.31
CA HIS A 64 13.01 -4.03 -25.72
C HIS A 64 13.45 -2.90 -26.67
N LYS A 65 13.48 -1.64 -26.23
CA LYS A 65 13.85 -0.46 -27.05
C LYS A 65 15.34 -0.11 -27.05
N ASN A 66 16.16 -0.74 -26.20
CA ASN A 66 17.61 -0.51 -26.18
C ASN A 66 18.35 -0.89 -27.48
N ASN A 67 17.64 -1.35 -28.52
CA ASN A 67 18.19 -1.50 -29.87
C ASN A 67 18.05 -0.25 -30.74
N ASN A 68 17.16 0.72 -30.47
CA ASN A 68 17.02 1.95 -31.28
C ASN A 68 16.36 3.10 -30.48
N ASP A 69 16.98 4.27 -30.51
CA ASP A 69 16.51 5.61 -30.06
C ASP A 69 16.67 6.08 -28.60
N LYS A 70 17.46 7.15 -28.44
CA LYS A 70 17.76 7.91 -27.22
C LYS A 70 16.60 8.79 -26.69
N LYS A 71 15.38 8.70 -27.25
CA LYS A 71 14.23 9.56 -26.89
C LYS A 71 13.40 9.07 -25.71
N SER A 72 13.77 7.96 -25.05
CA SER A 72 12.99 7.34 -23.97
C SER A 72 13.28 7.86 -22.55
N HIS A 73 14.31 8.68 -22.34
CA HIS A 73 14.82 9.01 -21.00
C HIS A 73 13.85 9.84 -20.12
N VAL A 74 13.17 10.85 -20.68
CA VAL A 74 12.32 11.79 -19.91
C VAL A 74 11.05 11.12 -19.34
N GLY A 75 10.52 10.11 -20.03
CA GLY A 75 9.38 9.34 -19.53
C GLY A 75 9.73 8.45 -18.33
N ILE A 76 10.98 8.03 -18.19
CA ILE A 76 11.40 7.06 -17.17
C ILE A 76 11.70 7.75 -15.84
N GLU A 77 12.37 8.90 -15.86
CA GLU A 77 12.66 9.66 -14.63
C GLU A 77 11.36 10.08 -13.91
N SER A 78 10.37 10.60 -14.65
CA SER A 78 9.07 10.97 -14.08
C SER A 78 8.26 9.78 -13.54
N ASN A 79 8.38 8.59 -14.14
CA ASN A 79 7.73 7.38 -13.65
C ASN A 79 8.45 6.80 -12.42
N ASN A 80 9.78 6.92 -12.36
CA ASN A 80 10.56 6.52 -11.20
C ASN A 80 10.21 7.40 -9.99
N ASP A 81 10.04 8.70 -10.19
CA ASP A 81 9.61 9.63 -9.14
C ASP A 81 8.20 9.32 -8.63
N ALA A 82 7.25 9.03 -9.53
CA ALA A 82 5.89 8.66 -9.15
C ALA A 82 5.84 7.33 -8.36
N HIS A 83 6.56 6.30 -8.82
CA HIS A 83 6.70 5.03 -8.12
C HIS A 83 7.38 5.20 -6.74
N SER A 84 8.46 5.97 -6.67
CA SER A 84 9.16 6.26 -5.41
C SER A 84 8.26 6.99 -4.41
N LYS A 85 7.49 7.97 -4.88
CA LYS A 85 6.52 8.71 -4.05
C LYS A 85 5.43 7.79 -3.53
N ALA A 86 4.81 6.98 -4.40
CA ALA A 86 3.77 6.03 -4.01
C ALA A 86 4.27 5.01 -2.96
N SER A 87 5.49 4.49 -3.15
CA SER A 87 6.13 3.58 -2.20
C SER A 87 6.34 4.24 -0.83
N LYS A 88 6.84 5.48 -0.78
CA LYS A 88 7.02 6.24 0.46
C LYS A 88 5.69 6.51 1.18
N GLU A 89 4.65 6.90 0.45
CA GLU A 89 3.30 7.13 1.01
C GLU A 89 2.70 5.85 1.60
N PHE A 90 2.90 4.71 0.92
CA PHE A 90 2.50 3.42 1.44
C PHE A 90 3.27 3.03 2.71
N GLU A 91 4.59 3.17 2.75
CA GLU A 91 5.37 2.84 3.95
C GLU A 91 5.03 3.74 5.15
N LEU A 92 4.77 5.03 4.91
CA LEU A 92 4.34 5.96 5.97
C LEU A 92 2.97 5.56 6.55
N SER A 93 1.98 5.30 5.70
CA SER A 93 0.63 4.91 6.14
C SER A 93 0.63 3.55 6.84
N LYS A 94 1.39 2.57 6.32
CA LYS A 94 1.61 1.26 6.94
C LYS A 94 2.26 1.36 8.32
N ASN A 95 3.26 2.22 8.49
CA ASN A 95 3.90 2.42 9.78
C ASN A 95 2.96 3.07 10.81
N LYS A 96 2.16 4.06 10.38
CA LYS A 96 1.12 4.63 11.22
C LYS A 96 0.12 3.58 11.69
N LEU A 97 -0.37 2.73 10.78
CA LEU A 97 -1.30 1.65 11.11
C LEU A 97 -0.67 0.62 12.08
N LYS A 98 0.60 0.26 11.89
CA LYS A 98 1.32 -0.63 12.82
C LYS A 98 1.40 -0.07 14.24
N ILE A 99 1.60 1.25 14.39
CA ILE A 99 1.64 1.90 15.71
C ILE A 99 0.28 1.77 16.40
N LEU A 100 -0.81 2.02 15.66
CA LEU A 100 -2.17 1.90 16.21
C LEU A 100 -2.52 0.47 16.60
N ILE A 101 -2.15 -0.53 15.77
CA ILE A 101 -2.36 -1.95 16.11
C ILE A 101 -1.59 -2.34 17.38
N LYS A 102 -0.37 -1.84 17.57
CA LYS A 102 0.41 -2.11 18.80
C LYS A 102 -0.27 -1.58 20.06
N LYS A 103 -1.05 -0.50 19.99
CA LYS A 103 -1.85 -0.02 21.13
C LYS A 103 -2.91 -1.03 21.58
N ILE A 104 -3.42 -1.85 20.65
CA ILE A 104 -4.39 -2.91 20.93
C ILE A 104 -3.71 -4.10 21.60
N ILE A 105 -2.56 -4.53 21.06
CA ILE A 105 -1.84 -5.74 21.50
C ILE A 105 -1.18 -5.54 22.88
N LEU A 106 -0.87 -4.30 23.26
CA LEU A 106 -0.19 -3.96 24.52
C LEU A 106 -1.14 -3.50 25.64
N LYS A 107 -2.46 -3.49 25.41
CA LYS A 107 -3.47 -3.35 26.47
C LYS A 107 -3.61 -4.68 27.21
#